data_AF-A0A4Q7G2R8-F1
#
_entry.id   AF-A0A4Q7G2R8-F1
#
_cell.length_a   1.000
_cell.length_b   1.000
_cell.length_c   1.000
_cell.angle_alpha   90.00
_cell.angle_beta   90.00
_cell.angle_gamma   90.00
#
_symmetry.space_group_name_H-M   'P 1'
#
loop_
_entity.id
_entity.type
_entity.pdbx_description
1 polymer ?
#
loop_
_entity_poly.entity_id
_entity_poly.type
_entity_poly.pdbx_seq_one_letter_code
_entity_poly.pdbx_strand_id
1 'polypeptide(L)'
;MTKLIIDGKEIDVPPEYTLLQACEAAGAEIPRFCYHERLSIAGNCRMCLVEVKGGPKPVASCAWGVRDCRPGPKGEPPEISTRSPMVKKAREGVMEFLLINHP
;
A
#
# COMPACT_ATOMS: atom_id res chain seq x y z
N MET A 1 -12.77 -12.79 5.37
CA MET A 1 -13.13 -11.98 4.20
C MET A 1 -13.44 -10.59 4.72
N THR A 2 -12.64 -9.61 4.33
CA THR A 2 -12.68 -8.22 4.76
C THR A 2 -12.81 -7.33 3.53
N LYS A 3 -13.81 -6.46 3.52
CA LYS A 3 -14.06 -5.52 2.43
C LYS A 3 -13.10 -4.34 2.48
N LEU A 4 -12.58 -3.95 1.32
CA LEU A 4 -11.73 -2.78 1.11
C LEU A 4 -12.17 -2.08 -0.17
N ILE A 5 -11.91 -0.77 -0.26
CA ILE A 5 -12.04 -0.01 -1.50
C ILE A 5 -10.63 0.35 -1.96
N ILE A 6 -10.21 -0.13 -3.13
CA ILE A 6 -8.87 0.15 -3.69
C ILE A 6 -9.04 0.86 -5.02
N ASP A 7 -8.57 2.11 -5.10
CA ASP A 7 -8.71 2.98 -6.28
C ASP A 7 -10.16 3.01 -6.83
N GLY A 8 -11.14 3.04 -5.93
CA GLY A 8 -12.57 3.06 -6.24
C GLY A 8 -13.20 1.69 -6.53
N LYS A 9 -12.43 0.60 -6.50
CA LYS A 9 -12.95 -0.77 -6.64
C LYS A 9 -13.16 -1.42 -5.29
N GLU A 10 -14.37 -1.88 -5.01
CA GLU A 10 -14.64 -2.71 -3.83
C GLU A 10 -14.14 -4.14 -4.08
N ILE A 11 -13.34 -4.65 -3.15
CA ILE A 11 -12.85 -6.02 -3.15
C ILE A 11 -13.08 -6.68 -1.80
N ASP A 12 -13.09 -8.01 -1.80
CA ASP A 12 -13.16 -8.81 -0.59
C ASP A 12 -11.97 -9.77 -0.55
N VAL A 13 -11.12 -9.64 0.48
CA VAL A 13 -9.87 -10.38 0.61
C VAL A 13 -9.70 -10.96 2.01
N PRO A 14 -8.81 -11.95 2.20
CA PRO A 14 -8.49 -12.44 3.53
C PRO A 14 -7.95 -11.31 4.43
N PRO A 15 -8.34 -11.25 5.72
CA PRO A 15 -7.83 -10.24 6.66
C PRO A 15 -6.31 -10.33 6.88
N GLU A 16 -5.72 -11.48 6.55
CA GLU A 16 -4.29 -11.76 6.72
C GLU A 16 -3.44 -11.25 5.55
N TYR A 17 -4.07 -10.78 4.49
CA TYR A 17 -3.36 -10.14 3.39
C TYR A 17 -2.70 -8.86 3.89
N THR A 18 -1.54 -8.58 3.30
CA THR A 18 -0.97 -7.24 3.30
C THR A 18 -1.75 -6.34 2.37
N LEU A 19 -1.65 -5.02 2.54
CA LEU A 19 -2.22 -4.08 1.59
C LEU A 19 -1.63 -4.26 0.17
N LEU A 20 -0.38 -4.71 0.05
CA LEU A 20 0.23 -5.00 -1.25
C LEU A 20 -0.54 -6.11 -1.96
N GLN A 21 -0.79 -7.24 -1.28
CA GLN A 21 -1.54 -8.36 -1.85
C GLN A 21 -3.00 -7.99 -2.12
N ALA A 22 -3.63 -7.19 -1.25
CA ALA A 22 -4.97 -6.68 -1.49
C ALA A 22 -5.03 -5.79 -2.76
N CYS A 23 -4.05 -4.91 -2.93
CA CYS A 23 -3.95 -4.07 -4.13
C CYS A 23 -3.72 -4.91 -5.39
N GLU A 24 -2.87 -5.94 -5.35
CA GLU A 24 -2.68 -6.87 -6.45
C GLU A 24 -3.98 -7.61 -6.81
N ALA A 25 -4.76 -8.04 -5.80
CA ALA A 25 -6.06 -8.67 -6.01
C ALA A 25 -7.07 -7.72 -6.67
N ALA A 26 -6.96 -6.40 -6.47
CA ALA A 26 -7.73 -5.38 -7.19
C ALA A 26 -7.21 -5.08 -8.62
N GLY A 27 -6.09 -5.71 -9.01
CA GLY A 27 -5.39 -5.47 -10.27
C GLY A 27 -4.50 -4.23 -10.28
N ALA A 28 -4.17 -3.67 -9.10
CA ALA A 28 -3.24 -2.56 -8.98
C ALA A 28 -1.79 -3.09 -8.87
N GLU A 29 -0.90 -2.52 -9.69
CA GLU A 29 0.52 -2.83 -9.63
C GLU A 29 1.25 -1.85 -8.70
N ILE A 30 1.84 -2.38 -7.63
CA ILE A 30 2.62 -1.59 -6.68
C ILE A 30 4.11 -1.83 -6.90
N PRO A 31 4.90 -0.75 -7.14
CA PRO A 31 6.34 -0.87 -7.32
C PRO A 31 7.01 -1.33 -6.03
N ARG A 32 7.98 -2.22 -6.17
CA ARG A 32 8.67 -2.90 -5.06
C ARG A 32 10.12 -3.16 -5.43
N PHE A 33 11.01 -3.05 -4.45
CA PHE A 33 12.41 -3.47 -4.59
C PHE A 33 12.77 -4.57 -3.60
N CYS A 34 12.48 -4.37 -2.31
CA CYS A 34 12.88 -5.31 -1.25
C CYS A 34 11.84 -6.38 -0.90
N TYR A 35 10.64 -6.33 -1.49
CA TYR A 35 9.60 -7.33 -1.23
C TYR A 35 9.67 -8.46 -2.25
N HIS A 36 9.57 -9.70 -1.77
CA HIS A 36 9.43 -10.89 -2.58
C HIS A 36 8.47 -11.86 -1.90
N GLU A 37 7.55 -12.47 -2.66
CA GLU A 37 6.49 -13.36 -2.16
C GLU A 37 6.99 -14.56 -1.34
N ARG A 38 8.20 -15.05 -1.66
CA ARG A 38 8.82 -16.23 -1.01
C ARG A 38 9.84 -15.89 0.08
N LEU A 39 10.05 -14.60 0.35
CA LEU A 39 10.98 -14.14 1.38
C LEU A 39 10.22 -13.43 2.50
N SER A 40 10.89 -13.28 3.64
CA SER A 40 10.37 -12.47 4.74
C SER A 40 10.15 -11.01 4.31
N ILE A 41 9.14 -10.37 4.88
CA ILE A 41 8.81 -8.97 4.60
C ILE A 41 9.94 -8.06 5.10
N ALA A 42 10.47 -7.23 4.21
CA ALA A 42 11.42 -6.16 4.53
C ALA A 42 10.81 -4.78 4.26
N GLY A 43 11.16 -3.81 5.10
CA GLY A 43 10.67 -2.42 5.05
C GLY A 43 11.70 -1.39 4.56
N ASN A 44 12.77 -1.84 3.89
CA ASN A 44 13.95 -1.01 3.66
C ASN A 44 13.78 0.00 2.51
N CYS A 45 13.15 -0.40 1.39
CA CYS A 45 13.12 0.43 0.18
C CYS A 45 12.03 1.52 0.17
N ARG A 46 10.95 1.37 0.95
CA ARG A 46 9.77 2.26 0.96
C ARG A 46 9.14 2.55 -0.41
N MET A 47 9.42 1.78 -1.45
CA MET A 47 8.84 2.02 -2.79
C MET A 47 7.35 1.66 -2.88
N CYS A 48 6.91 0.76 -2.00
CA CYS A 48 5.55 0.23 -1.96
C CYS A 48 4.55 1.14 -1.21
N LEU A 49 4.88 2.42 -0.99
CA LEU A 49 3.99 3.32 -0.26
C LEU A 49 2.65 3.48 -0.98
N VAL A 50 1.57 3.45 -0.18
CA VAL A 50 0.18 3.69 -0.58
C VAL A 50 -0.48 4.61 0.44
N GLU A 51 -1.56 5.26 0.05
CA GLU A 51 -2.35 6.11 0.94
C GLU A 51 -3.54 5.32 1.47
N VAL A 52 -3.69 5.29 2.79
CA VAL A 52 -4.93 4.89 3.44
C VAL A 52 -5.69 6.17 3.76
N LYS A 53 -6.90 6.31 3.24
CA LYS A 53 -7.71 7.54 3.38
C LYS A 53 -7.96 7.86 4.86
N GLY A 54 -7.71 9.11 5.24
CA GLY A 54 -7.76 9.56 6.64
C GLY A 54 -6.50 9.26 7.45
N GLY A 55 -5.51 8.57 6.88
CA GLY A 55 -4.19 8.40 7.47
C GLY A 55 -3.32 9.65 7.31
N PRO A 56 -2.49 10.01 8.31
CA PRO A 56 -1.65 11.22 8.25
C PRO A 56 -0.41 11.08 7.36
N LYS A 57 -0.07 9.85 6.94
CA LYS A 57 1.11 9.54 6.14
C LYS A 57 0.88 8.31 5.26
N PRO A 58 1.59 8.18 4.12
CA PRO A 58 1.60 6.94 3.36
C PRO A 58 2.12 5.77 4.19
N VAL A 59 1.56 4.59 3.94
CA VAL A 59 1.92 3.35 4.62
C VAL A 59 2.64 2.39 3.68
N ALA A 60 3.58 1.61 4.20
CA ALA A 60 4.28 0.61 3.42
C ALA A 60 3.36 -0.59 3.19
N SER A 61 2.82 -0.72 1.97
CA SER A 61 1.82 -1.74 1.66
C SER A 61 2.32 -3.17 1.84
N CYS A 62 3.63 -3.41 1.71
CA CYS A 62 4.22 -4.74 1.88
C CYS A 62 4.19 -5.28 3.32
N ALA A 63 3.99 -4.42 4.32
CA ALA A 63 4.02 -4.78 5.74
C ALA A 63 2.72 -4.43 6.48
N TRP A 64 1.95 -3.48 5.96
CA TRP A 64 0.67 -3.09 6.55
C TRP A 64 -0.39 -4.16 6.27
N GLY A 65 -0.98 -4.74 7.31
CA GLY A 65 -2.02 -5.75 7.17
C GLY A 65 -3.39 -5.14 6.86
N VAL A 66 -4.23 -5.87 6.14
CA VAL A 66 -5.64 -5.50 5.92
C VAL A 66 -6.38 -5.32 7.25
N ARG A 67 -6.11 -6.20 8.22
CA ARG A 67 -6.67 -6.09 9.59
C ARG A 67 -6.27 -4.83 10.34
N ASP A 68 -5.17 -4.17 9.96
CA ASP A 68 -4.68 -2.97 10.61
C ASP A 68 -5.36 -1.70 10.05
N CYS A 69 -6.15 -1.83 8.98
CA CYS A 69 -6.92 -0.74 8.41
C CYS A 69 -8.14 -0.44 9.27
N ARG A 70 -8.22 0.79 9.76
CA ARG A 70 -9.40 1.27 10.49
C ARG A 70 -10.54 1.55 9.50
N PRO A 71 -11.78 1.14 9.83
CA PRO A 71 -12.96 1.57 9.08
C PRO A 71 -13.13 3.09 9.08
N GLY A 72 -13.88 3.60 8.11
CA GLY A 72 -14.27 5.00 8.08
C GLY A 72 -15.15 5.40 9.28
N PRO A 73 -15.36 6.71 9.52
CA PRO A 73 -16.13 7.22 10.66
C PRO A 73 -17.56 6.67 10.79
N LYS A 74 -18.14 6.23 9.67
CA LYS A 74 -19.49 5.64 9.58
C LYS A 74 -19.50 4.11 9.45
N GLY A 75 -18.37 3.45 9.72
CA GLY A 75 -18.23 2.00 9.52
C GLY A 75 -18.02 1.59 8.06
N GLU A 76 -17.70 2.54 7.19
CA GLU A 76 -17.40 2.29 5.78
C GLU A 76 -16.11 1.46 5.63
N PRO A 77 -16.00 0.60 4.60
CA PRO A 77 -14.77 -0.14 4.32
C PRO A 77 -13.56 0.80 4.20
N PRO A 78 -12.37 0.41 4.66
CA PRO A 78 -11.18 1.21 4.49
C PRO A 78 -10.88 1.46 3.01
N GLU A 79 -10.52 2.69 2.67
CA GLU A 79 -10.23 3.13 1.31
C GLU A 79 -8.73 3.36 1.11
N ILE A 80 -8.17 2.71 0.11
CA ILE A 80 -6.75 2.76 -0.25
C ILE A 80 -6.64 3.41 -1.62
N SER A 81 -5.76 4.39 -1.74
CA SER A 81 -5.35 4.95 -3.03
C SER A 81 -3.91 4.57 -3.34
N THR A 82 -3.68 4.06 -4.55
CA THR A 82 -2.33 3.72 -5.05
C THR A 82 -1.79 4.78 -6.01
N ARG A 83 -2.60 5.78 -6.36
CA ARG A 83 -2.33 6.79 -7.41
C ARG A 83 -2.60 8.23 -6.98
N SER A 84 -2.85 8.49 -5.69
CA SER A 84 -3.06 9.84 -5.20
C SER A 84 -1.82 10.74 -5.39
N PRO A 85 -1.98 12.07 -5.36
CA PRO A 85 -0.85 13.00 -5.40
C PRO A 85 0.17 12.74 -4.28
N MET A 86 -0.29 12.32 -3.10
CA MET A 86 0.58 11.97 -1.98
C MET A 86 1.44 10.74 -2.28
N VAL A 87 0.83 9.67 -2.82
CA VAL A 87 1.54 8.45 -3.18
C VAL A 87 2.55 8.70 -4.30
N LYS A 88 2.14 9.47 -5.32
CA LYS A 88 3.04 9.84 -6.42
C LYS A 88 4.26 10.57 -5.90
N LYS A 89 4.08 11.64 -5.11
CA LYS A 89 5.17 12.40 -4.50
C LYS A 89 6.07 11.53 -3.62
N ALA A 90 5.49 10.62 -2.84
CA ALA A 90 6.25 9.71 -2.00
C ALA A 90 7.14 8.76 -2.82
N ARG A 91 6.62 8.18 -3.90
CA ARG A 91 7.39 7.28 -4.77
C ARG A 91 8.47 8.00 -5.57
N GLU A 92 8.18 9.21 -6.04
CA GLU A 92 9.18 10.08 -6.69
C GLU A 92 10.32 10.40 -5.73
N GLY A 93 10.02 10.80 -4.48
CA GLY A 93 11.05 11.05 -3.48
C GLY A 93 11.84 9.80 -3.09
N VAL A 94 11.19 8.64 -3.00
CA VAL A 94 11.91 7.36 -2.77
C VAL A 94 12.86 7.07 -3.93
N MET A 95 12.43 7.26 -5.18
CA MET A 95 13.30 7.04 -6.33
C MET A 95 14.47 8.03 -6.36
N GLU A 96 14.23 9.29 -6.06
CA GLU A 96 15.28 10.31 -5.92
C GLU A 96 16.34 9.87 -4.89
N PHE A 97 15.92 9.43 -3.71
CA PHE A 97 16.85 8.94 -2.69
C PHE A 97 17.55 7.63 -3.03
N LEU A 98 16.91 6.75 -3.81
CA LEU A 98 17.56 5.53 -4.28
C LEU A 98 18.66 5.85 -5.29
N LEU A 99 18.47 6.87 -6.12
CA LEU A 99 19.38 7.24 -7.20
C LEU A 99 20.45 8.27 -6.80
N ILE A 100 20.25 9.02 -5.72
CA ILE A 100 21.18 10.10 -5.30
C ILE A 100 22.63 9.64 -5.13
N ASN A 101 22.84 8.38 -4.73
CA ASN A 101 24.16 7.76 -4.55
C ASN A 101 24.33 6.48 -5.39
N HIS A 102 23.41 6.20 -6.32
CA HIS A 102 23.54 5.05 -7.22
C HIS A 102 24.52 5.41 -8.34
N PRO A 103 25.54 4.56 -8.62
CA PRO A 103 26.55 4.84 -9.65
C PRO A 103 25.97 4.86 -11.07
#